data_AF-A0A844D5U2-F1
#
_entry.id   AF-A0A844D5U2-F1
#
_cell.length_a   1.000
_cell.length_b   1.000
_cell.length_c   1.000
_cell.angle_alpha   90.00
_cell.angle_beta   90.00
_cell.angle_gamma   90.00
#
_symmetry.space_group_name_H-M   'P 1'
#
loop_
_entity.id
_entity.type
_entity.pdbx_description
1 polymer ?
#
loop_
_entity_poly.entity_id
_entity_poly.type
_entity_poly.pdbx_seq_one_letter_code
_entity_poly.pdbx_strand_id
1 'polypeptide(L)'
;MPASSMIGTRIREKRMALGLRQTELAKAAEISPSYLNLIEHNRRRIGGRTLLRLAEALEVEPTLLSEGAEATLIAALHEAAGSQEEREAEVDRAQEFAGRFPGWAQLVAAQHQRVETLERTVQSLTDRMAHDPHLAASLHEVISTVTAIRSTASILEETREIEPEWQHRFHRNIGEDSRRLAEGAQALVSYLEAGPESEAEALSPQDTVHALLSDRNFHFGEIEDAADPMAAVAAVVEGLADKLDSDAARRILEEYLQAYAKDVSALPRYDLHAAISALGISPDALARRLNVGLPLVFRRLASLPDNEVGPVGLIVCDNAGSLLLRKEIEGFGTPRVAGACALWPIFQVLRHPGSPMCVHLRQTGRDNVRLLAMAAAEEVTPPTFEHPALMKGYMLLLPERDEGQWPSIDVGISCRVCPRKDCAARREPSIM
;
A
#
# COMPACT_ATOMS: atom_id res chain seq x y z
N MET A 1 1.68 4.00 34.81
CA MET A 1 2.27 5.10 35.62
C MET A 1 2.54 6.27 34.68
N PRO A 2 2.32 7.54 35.05
CA PRO A 2 2.45 8.63 34.09
C PRO A 2 3.92 8.77 33.70
N ALA A 3 4.19 8.83 32.39
CA ALA A 3 5.52 8.96 31.81
C ALA A 3 6.29 10.07 32.55
N SER A 4 7.31 9.68 33.29
CA SER A 4 8.23 10.62 33.93
C SER A 4 8.96 11.33 32.80
N SER A 5 8.52 12.53 32.47
CA SER A 5 9.19 13.41 31.52
C SER A 5 10.67 13.51 31.90
N MET A 6 11.55 12.91 31.08
CA MET A 6 13.01 12.83 31.27
C MET A 6 13.70 14.19 31.00
N ILE A 7 13.05 15.29 31.39
CA ILE A 7 13.54 16.67 31.24
C ILE A 7 14.93 16.83 31.85
N GLY A 8 15.16 16.24 33.02
CA GLY A 8 16.43 16.32 33.73
C GLY A 8 17.60 15.74 32.94
N THR A 9 17.37 14.58 32.33
CA THR A 9 18.39 13.90 31.50
C THR A 9 18.74 14.75 30.28
N ARG A 10 17.75 15.36 29.63
CA ARG A 10 17.96 16.24 28.46
C ARG A 10 18.70 17.52 28.79
N ILE A 11 18.37 18.14 29.93
CA ILE A 11 19.08 19.32 30.45
C ILE A 11 20.56 18.98 30.66
N ARG A 12 20.84 17.81 31.27
CA ARG A 12 22.21 17.33 31.49
C ARG A 12 22.95 17.09 30.18
N GLU A 13 22.33 16.46 29.20
CA GLU A 13 22.94 16.15 27.91
C GLU A 13 23.23 17.41 27.10
N LYS A 14 22.29 18.36 27.02
CA LYS A 14 22.52 19.66 26.38
C LYS A 14 23.62 20.45 27.07
N ARG A 15 23.65 20.44 28.40
CA ARG A 15 24.75 21.04 29.17
C ARG A 15 26.10 20.42 28.82
N MET A 16 26.18 19.08 28.73
CA MET A 16 27.41 18.38 28.37
C MET A 16 27.84 18.65 26.93
N ALA A 17 26.89 18.74 25.98
CA ALA A 17 27.15 19.08 24.59
C ALA A 17 27.72 20.50 24.43
N LEU A 18 27.27 21.45 25.25
CA LEU A 18 27.80 22.82 25.31
C LEU A 18 29.09 22.95 26.14
N GLY A 19 29.59 21.84 26.72
CA GLY A 19 30.81 21.86 27.54
C GLY A 19 30.67 22.58 28.89
N LEU A 20 29.45 22.89 29.33
CA LEU A 20 29.18 23.68 30.53
C LEU A 20 29.29 22.84 31.82
N ARG A 21 29.88 23.43 32.85
CA ARG A 21 29.88 22.86 34.21
C ARG A 21 28.49 23.04 34.85
N GLN A 22 28.10 22.10 35.71
CA GLN A 22 26.80 22.17 36.40
C GLN A 22 26.64 23.47 37.21
N THR A 23 27.72 23.97 37.82
CA THR A 23 27.72 25.26 38.54
C THR A 23 27.49 26.47 37.64
N GLU A 24 27.95 26.41 36.39
CA GLU A 24 27.80 27.50 35.41
C GLU A 24 26.36 27.59 34.93
N LEU A 25 25.76 26.44 34.57
CA LEU A 25 24.34 26.39 34.19
C LEU A 25 23.43 26.79 35.36
N ALA A 26 23.74 26.35 36.59
CA ALA A 26 22.96 26.73 37.77
C ALA A 26 22.98 28.25 38.00
N LYS A 27 24.14 28.89 37.81
CA LYS A 27 24.29 30.33 37.93
C LYS A 27 23.53 31.07 36.82
N ALA A 28 23.64 30.62 35.58
CA ALA A 28 22.95 31.21 34.43
C ALA A 28 21.42 31.11 34.56
N ALA A 29 20.90 30.01 35.10
CA ALA A 29 19.46 29.81 35.31
C ALA A 29 18.93 30.34 36.66
N GLU A 30 19.77 31.06 37.44
CA GLU A 30 19.43 31.62 38.75
C GLU A 30 18.89 30.58 39.77
N ILE A 31 19.50 29.39 39.82
CA ILE A 31 19.15 28.33 40.77
C ILE A 31 20.37 27.80 41.52
N SER A 32 20.16 27.11 42.64
CA SER A 32 21.30 26.53 43.37
C SER A 32 21.87 25.30 42.65
N PRO A 33 23.19 25.08 42.68
CA PRO A 33 23.81 23.88 42.08
C PRO A 33 23.23 22.57 42.61
N SER A 34 22.91 22.53 43.91
CA SER A 34 22.25 21.37 44.52
C SER A 34 20.84 21.15 43.96
N TYR A 35 20.11 22.22 43.62
CA TYR A 35 18.79 22.13 43.03
C TYR A 35 18.86 21.65 41.57
N LEU A 36 19.79 22.19 40.78
CA LEU A 36 20.05 21.71 39.42
C LEU A 36 20.46 20.24 39.41
N ASN A 37 21.28 19.78 40.37
CA ASN A 37 21.67 18.38 40.46
C ASN A 37 20.48 17.43 40.68
N LEU A 38 19.50 17.84 41.50
CA LEU A 38 18.28 17.06 41.71
C LEU A 38 17.38 17.06 40.47
N ILE A 39 17.35 18.16 39.70
CA ILE A 39 16.64 18.25 38.43
C ILE A 39 17.30 17.33 37.39
N GLU A 40 18.62 17.40 37.19
CA GLU A 40 19.35 16.61 36.19
C GLU A 40 19.26 15.10 36.42
N HIS A 41 19.03 14.66 37.65
CA HIS A 41 18.80 13.25 38.00
C HIS A 41 17.32 12.87 38.05
N ASN A 42 16.42 13.72 37.57
CA ASN A 42 14.97 13.56 37.57
C ASN A 42 14.37 13.29 38.97
N ARG A 43 15.06 13.68 40.05
CA ARG A 43 14.60 13.49 41.44
C ARG A 43 13.63 14.58 41.88
N ARG A 44 13.56 15.69 41.16
CA ARG A 44 12.65 16.81 41.45
C ARG A 44 12.01 17.35 40.18
N ARG A 45 10.68 17.51 40.22
CA ARG A 45 9.93 18.13 39.14
C ARG A 45 10.33 19.60 38.98
N ILE A 46 10.41 20.05 37.74
CA ILE A 46 10.73 21.43 37.38
C ILE A 46 9.44 22.24 37.18
N GLY A 47 9.42 23.47 37.67
CA GLY A 47 8.32 24.41 37.40
C GLY A 47 8.56 25.18 36.09
N GLY A 48 7.50 25.65 35.43
CA GLY A 48 7.57 26.33 34.13
C GLY A 48 8.55 27.50 34.10
N ARG A 49 8.60 28.33 35.15
CA ARG A 49 9.55 29.46 35.24
C ARG A 49 11.02 29.00 35.28
N THR A 50 11.32 27.90 35.96
CA THR A 50 12.68 27.35 36.01
C THR A 50 13.05 26.66 34.70
N LEU A 51 12.09 26.01 34.04
CA LEU A 51 12.28 25.39 32.72
C LEU A 51 12.65 26.44 31.67
N LEU A 52 11.92 27.56 31.62
CA LEU A 52 12.21 28.66 30.69
C LEU A 52 13.63 29.22 30.89
N ARG A 53 14.05 29.42 32.14
CA ARG A 53 15.41 29.90 32.47
C ARG A 53 16.51 28.91 32.07
N LEU A 54 16.27 27.62 32.25
CA LEU A 54 17.22 26.59 31.82
C LEU A 54 17.25 26.45 30.29
N ALA A 55 16.11 26.58 29.61
CA ALA A 55 16.03 26.56 28.16
C ALA A 55 16.79 27.74 27.54
N GLU A 56 16.59 28.95 28.09
CA GLU A 56 17.30 30.17 27.70
C GLU A 56 18.82 30.03 27.91
N ALA A 57 19.26 29.54 29.08
CA ALA A 57 20.67 29.32 29.37
C ALA A 57 21.33 28.19 28.56
N LEU A 58 20.53 27.30 27.96
CA LEU A 58 20.98 26.20 27.10
C LEU A 58 20.77 26.49 25.61
N GLU A 59 20.27 27.68 25.26
CA GLU A 59 19.99 28.10 23.87
C GLU A 59 19.09 27.10 23.11
N VAL A 60 18.06 26.56 23.78
CA VAL A 60 17.09 25.63 23.18
C VAL A 60 15.66 26.03 23.47
N GLU A 61 14.73 25.65 22.58
CA GLU A 61 13.31 25.87 22.83
C GLU A 61 12.81 25.06 24.04
N PRO A 62 11.94 25.63 24.90
CA PRO A 62 11.41 24.94 26.07
C PRO A 62 10.65 23.64 25.74
N THR A 63 9.97 23.59 24.60
CA THR A 63 9.23 22.45 24.05
C THR A 63 10.15 21.23 23.84
N LEU A 64 11.34 21.45 23.29
CA LEU A 64 12.35 20.40 23.07
C LEU A 64 12.83 19.76 24.39
N LEU A 65 12.86 20.53 25.48
CA LEU A 65 13.18 19.99 26.81
C LEU A 65 11.99 19.24 27.42
N SER A 66 10.76 19.76 27.26
CA SER A 66 9.55 19.22 27.90
C SER A 66 8.92 18.02 27.21
N GLU A 67 8.83 18.02 25.88
CA GLU A 67 7.86 17.17 25.17
C GLU A 67 8.35 15.73 24.98
N GLY A 68 9.59 15.49 24.55
CA GLY A 68 9.85 14.12 24.12
C GLY A 68 11.07 13.96 23.25
N ALA A 69 11.44 12.71 23.02
CA ALA A 69 11.57 12.31 21.64
C ALA A 69 10.14 12.32 21.05
N GLU A 70 9.98 12.86 19.85
CA GLU A 70 8.67 12.95 19.18
C GLU A 70 8.01 11.57 19.10
N ALA A 71 6.69 11.52 19.28
CA ALA A 71 5.94 10.26 19.24
C ALA A 71 6.15 9.49 17.91
N THR A 72 6.35 10.23 16.82
CA THR A 72 6.71 9.73 15.49
C THR A 72 8.05 9.00 15.48
N LEU A 73 9.08 9.54 16.13
CA LEU A 73 10.39 8.89 16.22
C LEU A 73 10.33 7.61 17.07
N ILE A 74 9.52 7.61 18.13
CA ILE A 74 9.32 6.41 18.96
C ILE A 74 8.60 5.32 18.17
N ALA A 75 7.54 5.66 17.43
CA ALA A 75 6.83 4.73 16.56
C ALA A 75 7.78 4.12 15.52
N ALA A 76 8.58 4.94 14.82
CA ALA A 76 9.54 4.47 13.83
C ALA A 76 10.63 3.53 14.42
N LEU A 77 11.02 3.74 15.68
CA LEU A 77 11.93 2.82 16.38
C LEU A 77 11.27 1.49 16.77
N HIS A 78 9.98 1.52 17.12
CA HIS A 78 9.20 0.33 17.39
C HIS A 78 8.97 -0.50 16.12
N GLU A 79 8.66 0.16 15.00
CA GLU A 79 8.59 -0.47 13.67
C GLU A 79 9.92 -1.11 13.29
N ALA A 80 11.03 -0.36 13.43
CA ALA A 80 12.37 -0.88 13.16
C ALA A 80 12.71 -2.12 14.00
N ALA A 81 12.31 -2.14 15.28
CA ALA A 81 12.49 -3.28 16.15
C ALA A 81 11.61 -4.49 15.76
N GLY A 82 10.34 -4.24 15.40
CA GLY A 82 9.39 -5.27 14.99
C GLY A 82 9.77 -5.98 13.69
N SER A 83 10.42 -5.27 12.76
CA SER A 83 10.85 -5.82 11.48
C SER A 83 11.98 -6.87 11.56
N GLN A 84 12.61 -7.06 12.73
CA GLN A 84 13.78 -7.91 12.92
C GLN A 84 13.52 -8.94 14.03
N GLU A 85 12.76 -10.00 13.73
CA GLU A 85 12.41 -11.06 14.70
C GLU A 85 13.62 -11.75 15.34
N GLU A 86 14.79 -11.75 14.69
CA GLU A 86 16.02 -12.36 15.19
C GLU A 86 16.76 -11.52 16.26
N ARG A 87 16.37 -10.26 16.46
CA ARG A 87 17.08 -9.33 17.36
C ARG A 87 16.15 -8.82 18.45
N GLU A 88 16.45 -9.17 19.70
CA GLU A 88 15.73 -8.70 20.88
C GLU A 88 16.09 -7.23 21.22
N ALA A 89 15.47 -6.28 20.52
CA ALA A 89 15.58 -4.87 20.88
C ALA A 89 14.77 -4.55 22.15
N GLU A 90 15.29 -3.68 23.02
CA GLU A 90 14.60 -3.22 24.24
C GLU A 90 13.46 -2.23 23.91
N VAL A 91 12.37 -2.70 23.29
CA VAL A 91 11.22 -1.90 22.80
C VAL A 91 10.63 -1.00 23.91
N ASP A 92 10.52 -1.53 25.13
CA ASP A 92 10.02 -0.82 26.32
C ASP A 92 10.87 0.40 26.70
N ARG A 93 12.12 0.46 26.23
CA ARG A 93 13.09 1.52 26.53
C ARG A 93 13.38 2.42 25.33
N ALA A 94 12.62 2.31 24.24
CA ALA A 94 12.76 3.16 23.05
C ALA A 94 12.69 4.66 23.39
N GLN A 95 11.82 5.06 24.32
CA GLN A 95 11.71 6.45 24.77
C GLN A 95 12.95 6.93 25.54
N GLU A 96 13.56 6.05 26.33
CA GLU A 96 14.83 6.33 27.01
C GLU A 96 15.97 6.46 25.99
N PHE A 97 16.03 5.54 25.02
CA PHE A 97 17.03 5.53 23.97
C PHE A 97 16.98 6.79 23.10
N ALA A 98 15.81 7.14 22.57
CA ALA A 98 15.63 8.35 21.76
C ALA A 98 15.86 9.63 22.57
N GLY A 99 15.55 9.60 23.87
CA GLY A 99 15.85 10.69 24.78
C GLY A 99 17.35 10.91 25.01
N ARG A 100 18.13 9.83 25.17
CA ARG A 100 19.56 9.87 25.51
C ARG A 100 20.49 9.95 24.29
N PHE A 101 20.05 9.40 23.17
CA PHE A 101 20.82 9.28 21.94
C PHE A 101 20.00 9.71 20.71
N PRO A 102 19.54 10.98 20.64
CA PRO A 102 18.60 11.42 19.60
C PRO A 102 19.15 11.25 18.16
N GLY A 103 20.44 11.52 17.94
CA GLY A 103 21.05 11.34 16.61
C GLY A 103 21.12 9.88 16.16
N TRP A 104 21.37 8.95 17.11
CA TRP A 104 21.35 7.52 16.81
C TRP A 104 19.94 7.00 16.57
N ALA A 105 18.97 7.46 17.36
CA ALA A 105 17.57 7.14 17.16
C ALA A 105 17.08 7.56 15.76
N GLN A 106 17.39 8.78 15.33
CA GLN A 106 17.05 9.27 13.99
C GLN A 106 17.73 8.46 12.89
N LEU A 107 19.02 8.12 13.06
CA LEU A 107 19.74 7.30 12.09
C LEU A 107 19.11 5.91 11.94
N VAL A 108 18.74 5.26 13.05
CA VAL A 108 18.09 3.94 13.02
C VAL A 108 16.74 4.02 12.32
N ALA A 109 15.90 4.99 12.67
CA ALA A 109 14.61 5.21 12.02
C ALA A 109 14.77 5.46 10.50
N ALA A 110 15.71 6.33 10.11
CA ALA A 110 15.98 6.62 8.70
C ALA A 110 16.51 5.41 7.93
N GLN A 111 17.35 4.57 8.56
CA GLN A 111 17.83 3.33 7.95
C GLN A 111 16.69 2.33 7.75
N HIS A 112 15.79 2.19 8.72
CA HIS A 112 14.62 1.33 8.59
C HIS A 112 13.73 1.76 7.41
N GLN A 113 13.36 3.05 7.34
CA GLN A 113 12.59 3.59 6.22
C GLN A 113 13.28 3.38 4.86
N ARG A 114 14.62 3.51 4.82
CA ARG A 114 15.40 3.25 3.61
C ARG A 114 15.37 1.77 3.24
N VAL A 115 15.50 0.87 4.20
CA VAL A 115 15.43 -0.59 3.97
C VAL A 115 14.06 -0.97 3.45
N GLU A 116 12.97 -0.50 4.07
CA GLU A 116 11.61 -0.77 3.56
C GLU A 116 11.42 -0.27 2.13
N THR A 117 11.96 0.91 1.81
CA THR A 117 11.90 1.46 0.46
C THR A 117 12.65 0.57 -0.53
N LEU A 118 13.87 0.12 -0.16
CA LEU A 118 14.65 -0.80 -0.98
C LEU A 118 13.94 -2.15 -1.15
N GLU A 119 13.37 -2.72 -0.10
CA GLU A 119 12.62 -3.97 -0.16
C GLU A 119 11.39 -3.85 -1.07
N ARG A 120 10.64 -2.74 -0.98
CA ARG A 120 9.54 -2.43 -1.91
C ARG A 120 10.03 -2.33 -3.36
N THR A 121 11.19 -1.71 -3.60
CA THR A 121 11.79 -1.64 -4.93
C THR A 121 12.20 -3.03 -5.43
N VAL A 122 12.86 -3.85 -4.61
CA VAL A 122 13.25 -5.22 -4.98
C VAL A 122 12.01 -6.08 -5.28
N GLN A 123 10.97 -5.95 -4.46
CA GLN A 123 9.70 -6.65 -4.69
C GLN A 123 9.08 -6.22 -6.03
N SER A 124 9.05 -4.92 -6.31
CA SER A 124 8.56 -4.38 -7.59
C SER A 124 9.37 -4.89 -8.79
N LEU A 125 10.70 -4.93 -8.69
CA LEU A 125 11.58 -5.46 -9.74
C LEU A 125 11.38 -6.97 -9.94
N THR A 126 11.25 -7.71 -8.85
CA THR A 126 10.99 -9.16 -8.88
C THR A 126 9.63 -9.45 -9.51
N ASP A 127 8.61 -8.65 -9.20
CA ASP A 127 7.29 -8.77 -9.79
C ASP A 127 7.32 -8.46 -11.30
N ARG A 128 8.08 -7.44 -11.73
CA ARG A 128 8.33 -7.15 -13.15
C ARG A 128 9.00 -8.32 -13.86
N MET A 129 10.08 -8.86 -13.30
CA MET A 129 10.78 -10.02 -13.90
C MET A 129 9.90 -11.26 -14.00
N ALA A 130 9.00 -11.45 -13.03
CA ALA A 130 8.16 -12.63 -12.93
C ALA A 130 6.89 -12.57 -13.79
N HIS A 131 6.33 -11.38 -14.03
CA HIS A 131 4.98 -11.23 -14.58
C HIS A 131 4.88 -10.23 -15.73
N ASP A 132 5.99 -9.69 -16.25
CA ASP A 132 5.94 -8.84 -17.43
C ASP A 132 5.63 -9.69 -18.69
N PRO A 133 4.43 -9.53 -19.31
CA PRO A 133 4.08 -10.26 -20.52
C PRO A 133 5.00 -9.92 -21.69
N HIS A 134 5.56 -8.71 -21.71
CA HIS A 134 6.51 -8.27 -22.73
C HIS A 134 7.85 -9.00 -22.57
N LEU A 135 8.42 -9.02 -21.37
CA LEU A 135 9.64 -9.80 -21.07
C LEU A 135 9.46 -11.30 -21.38
N ALA A 136 8.32 -11.88 -20.98
CA ALA A 136 8.02 -13.29 -21.26
C ALA A 136 7.88 -13.57 -22.77
N ALA A 137 7.23 -12.68 -23.52
CA ALA A 137 7.11 -12.79 -24.97
C ALA A 137 8.48 -12.65 -25.66
N SER A 138 9.31 -11.68 -25.26
CA SER A 138 10.65 -11.47 -25.81
C SER A 138 11.59 -12.65 -25.51
N LEU A 139 11.53 -13.23 -24.30
CA LEU A 139 12.27 -14.46 -23.96
C LEU A 139 11.82 -15.64 -24.82
N HIS A 140 10.51 -15.81 -25.01
CA HIS A 140 9.96 -16.87 -25.84
C HIS A 140 10.37 -16.74 -27.31
N GLU A 141 10.40 -15.50 -27.83
CA GLU A 141 10.90 -15.20 -29.17
C GLU A 141 12.37 -15.59 -29.33
N VAL A 142 13.24 -15.17 -28.39
CA VAL A 142 14.66 -15.54 -28.40
C VAL A 142 14.87 -17.05 -28.38
N ILE A 143 14.17 -17.77 -27.49
CA ILE A 143 14.26 -19.25 -27.41
C ILE A 143 13.80 -19.89 -28.71
N SER A 144 12.71 -19.40 -29.30
CA SER A 144 12.17 -19.92 -30.56
C SER A 144 13.15 -19.71 -31.72
N THR A 145 13.74 -18.52 -31.82
CA THR A 145 14.73 -18.20 -32.86
C THR A 145 16.01 -19.02 -32.71
N VAL A 146 16.53 -19.17 -31.48
CA VAL A 146 17.70 -20.05 -31.21
C VAL A 146 17.40 -21.50 -31.61
N THR A 147 16.19 -21.98 -31.31
CA THR A 147 15.77 -23.35 -31.67
C THR A 147 15.69 -23.53 -33.18
N ALA A 148 15.20 -22.53 -33.93
CA ALA A 148 15.14 -22.54 -35.39
C ALA A 148 16.54 -22.57 -36.03
N ILE A 149 17.47 -21.74 -35.51
CA ILE A 149 18.87 -21.72 -35.94
C ILE A 149 19.51 -23.09 -35.71
N ARG A 150 19.35 -23.65 -34.49
CA ARG A 150 19.93 -24.95 -34.14
C ARG A 150 19.41 -26.06 -35.05
N SER A 151 18.09 -26.10 -35.28
CA SER A 151 17.46 -27.09 -36.17
C SER A 151 18.01 -27.00 -37.59
N THR A 152 18.07 -25.79 -38.16
CA THR A 152 18.56 -25.57 -39.52
C THR A 152 20.05 -25.90 -39.65
N ALA A 153 20.86 -25.56 -38.64
CA ALA A 153 22.29 -25.91 -38.60
C ALA A 153 22.51 -27.43 -38.51
N SER A 154 21.74 -28.14 -37.68
CA SER A 154 21.81 -29.61 -37.55
C SER A 154 21.53 -30.31 -38.89
N ILE A 155 20.54 -29.83 -39.65
CA ILE A 155 20.19 -30.39 -40.96
C ILE A 155 21.36 -30.23 -41.96
N LEU A 156 21.98 -29.05 -41.96
CA LEU A 156 23.15 -28.76 -42.80
C LEU A 156 24.39 -29.57 -42.41
N GLU A 157 24.54 -29.92 -41.13
CA GLU A 157 25.66 -30.72 -40.63
C GLU A 157 25.47 -32.23 -40.87
N GLU A 158 24.27 -32.75 -40.61
CA GLU A 158 23.98 -34.19 -40.65
C GLU A 158 23.75 -34.72 -42.07
N THR A 159 23.26 -33.88 -42.99
CA THR A 159 22.88 -34.31 -44.35
C THR A 159 24.03 -34.11 -45.32
N ARG A 160 24.65 -35.22 -45.77
CA ARG A 160 25.86 -35.19 -46.63
C ARG A 160 25.63 -34.70 -48.06
N GLU A 161 24.43 -34.88 -48.60
CA GLU A 161 24.06 -34.45 -49.96
C GLU A 161 22.77 -33.65 -49.89
N ILE A 162 22.88 -32.33 -49.96
CA ILE A 162 21.75 -31.40 -50.03
C ILE A 162 21.79 -30.75 -51.40
N GLU A 163 20.64 -30.68 -52.08
CA GLU A 163 20.55 -29.96 -53.35
C GLU A 163 20.94 -28.47 -53.16
N PRO A 164 21.67 -27.86 -54.11
CA PRO A 164 22.18 -26.49 -53.98
C PRO A 164 21.09 -25.44 -53.67
N GLU A 165 19.89 -25.62 -54.24
CA GLU A 165 18.76 -24.71 -54.01
C GLU A 165 18.27 -24.74 -52.54
N TRP A 166 18.21 -25.92 -51.93
CA TRP A 166 17.84 -26.10 -50.53
C TRP A 166 18.93 -25.60 -49.59
N GLN A 167 20.19 -25.84 -49.92
CA GLN A 167 21.34 -25.34 -49.16
C GLN A 167 21.34 -23.80 -49.10
N HIS A 168 21.10 -23.14 -50.24
CA HIS A 168 20.96 -21.68 -50.29
C HIS A 168 19.80 -21.16 -49.41
N ARG A 169 18.66 -21.87 -49.40
CA ARG A 169 17.52 -21.50 -48.54
C ARG A 169 17.86 -21.65 -47.05
N PHE A 170 18.52 -22.73 -46.64
CA PHE A 170 18.91 -22.93 -45.24
C PHE A 170 19.92 -21.88 -44.76
N HIS A 171 20.92 -21.54 -45.58
CA HIS A 171 21.84 -20.45 -45.25
C HIS A 171 21.14 -19.10 -45.12
N ARG A 172 20.18 -18.80 -46.00
CA ARG A 172 19.37 -17.57 -45.90
C ARG A 172 18.54 -17.54 -44.62
N ASN A 173 17.88 -18.65 -44.28
CA ASN A 173 17.07 -18.75 -43.06
C ASN A 173 17.92 -18.55 -41.80
N ILE A 174 19.11 -19.18 -41.72
CA ILE A 174 20.04 -18.95 -40.60
C ILE A 174 20.45 -17.48 -40.50
N GLY A 175 20.72 -16.83 -41.63
CA GLY A 175 21.09 -15.41 -41.66
C GLY A 175 19.95 -14.48 -41.20
N GLU A 176 18.72 -14.79 -41.55
CA GLU A 176 17.52 -14.05 -41.11
C GLU A 176 17.23 -14.28 -39.63
N ASP A 177 17.24 -15.53 -39.17
CA ASP A 177 17.01 -15.89 -37.77
C ASP A 177 18.13 -15.34 -36.86
N SER A 178 19.39 -15.37 -37.29
CA SER A 178 20.51 -14.81 -36.52
C SER A 178 20.38 -13.30 -36.33
N ARG A 179 19.86 -12.57 -37.33
CA ARG A 179 19.61 -11.13 -37.22
C ARG A 179 18.46 -10.85 -36.25
N ARG A 180 17.36 -11.61 -36.38
CA ARG A 180 16.22 -11.52 -35.47
C ARG A 180 16.60 -11.82 -34.02
N LEU A 181 17.49 -12.79 -33.80
CA LEU A 181 18.04 -13.10 -32.49
C LEU A 181 18.84 -11.92 -31.91
N ALA A 182 19.69 -11.29 -32.72
CA ALA A 182 20.48 -10.13 -32.28
C ALA A 182 19.58 -8.95 -31.93
N GLU A 183 18.57 -8.65 -32.74
CA GLU A 183 17.58 -7.60 -32.50
C GLU A 183 16.77 -7.87 -31.22
N GLY A 184 16.26 -9.09 -31.05
CA GLY A 184 15.51 -9.49 -29.85
C GLY A 184 16.35 -9.45 -28.57
N ALA A 185 17.60 -9.88 -28.64
CA ALA A 185 18.53 -9.81 -27.51
C ALA A 185 18.88 -8.37 -27.13
N GLN A 186 19.09 -7.48 -28.11
CA GLN A 186 19.37 -6.07 -27.86
C GLN A 186 18.17 -5.37 -27.21
N ALA A 187 16.95 -5.67 -27.67
CA ALA A 187 15.71 -5.14 -27.09
C ALA A 187 15.53 -5.58 -25.63
N LEU A 188 15.82 -6.86 -25.32
CA LEU A 188 15.80 -7.39 -23.95
C LEU A 188 16.81 -6.70 -23.03
N VAL A 189 18.05 -6.48 -23.50
CA VAL A 189 19.07 -5.79 -22.71
C VAL A 189 18.66 -4.33 -22.46
N SER A 190 18.16 -3.65 -23.49
CA SER A 190 17.70 -2.26 -23.38
C SER A 190 16.54 -2.12 -22.39
N TYR A 191 15.65 -3.13 -22.37
CA TYR A 191 14.54 -3.20 -21.42
C TYR A 191 15.00 -3.46 -19.96
N LEU A 192 16.04 -4.28 -19.75
CA LEU A 192 16.59 -4.58 -18.42
C LEU A 192 17.52 -3.46 -17.90
N GLU A 193 18.19 -2.73 -18.79
CA GLU A 193 19.05 -1.58 -18.46
C GLU A 193 18.26 -0.30 -18.17
N ALA A 194 16.99 -0.24 -18.57
CA ALA A 194 16.05 0.78 -18.14
C ALA A 194 15.75 0.60 -16.63
N GLY A 195 16.66 1.12 -15.81
CA GLY A 195 16.59 1.07 -14.35
C GLY A 195 15.36 1.79 -13.76
N PRO A 196 15.16 1.68 -12.43
CA PRO A 196 14.00 2.21 -11.72
C PRO A 196 13.83 3.74 -11.77
N GLU A 197 14.80 4.49 -12.31
CA GLU A 197 14.74 5.94 -12.50
C GLU A 197 14.04 6.37 -13.81
N SER A 198 13.60 5.42 -14.64
CA SER A 198 12.67 5.74 -15.71
C SER A 198 11.25 5.86 -15.14
N GLU A 199 10.95 7.00 -14.51
CA GLU A 199 9.63 7.47 -14.03
C GLU A 199 8.56 7.64 -15.15
N ALA A 200 8.66 6.85 -16.22
CA ALA A 200 7.69 6.78 -17.30
C ALA A 200 7.58 5.33 -17.80
N GLU A 201 7.31 4.39 -16.89
CA GLU A 201 6.51 3.24 -17.32
C GLU A 201 5.15 3.80 -17.75
N ALA A 202 4.72 3.48 -18.97
CA ALA A 202 3.35 3.72 -19.38
C ALA A 202 2.44 2.94 -18.43
N LEU A 203 2.01 3.60 -17.36
CA LEU A 203 0.94 3.13 -16.48
C LEU A 203 -0.19 2.68 -17.40
N SER A 204 -0.76 1.50 -17.13
CA SER A 204 -1.97 1.14 -17.86
C SER A 204 -3.00 2.26 -17.64
N PRO A 205 -3.92 2.52 -18.58
CA PRO A 205 -4.97 3.50 -18.37
C PRO A 205 -5.72 3.31 -17.03
N GLN A 206 -5.86 2.06 -16.57
CA GLN A 206 -6.39 1.74 -15.25
C GLN A 206 -5.48 2.19 -14.10
N ASP A 207 -4.16 2.00 -14.19
CA ASP A 207 -3.22 2.40 -13.14
C ASP A 207 -3.09 3.93 -13.06
N THR A 208 -3.11 4.63 -14.19
CA THR A 208 -3.17 6.11 -14.24
C THR A 208 -4.41 6.62 -13.52
N VAL A 209 -5.59 6.07 -13.82
CA VAL A 209 -6.82 6.43 -13.11
C VAL A 209 -6.71 6.05 -11.63
N HIS A 210 -6.20 4.88 -11.30
CA HIS A 210 -6.06 4.45 -9.92
C HIS A 210 -5.17 5.38 -9.09
N ALA A 211 -4.03 5.81 -9.62
CA ALA A 211 -3.16 6.80 -9.00
C ALA A 211 -3.90 8.12 -8.77
N LEU A 212 -4.66 8.61 -9.75
CA LEU A 212 -5.47 9.82 -9.61
C LEU A 212 -6.54 9.72 -8.53
N LEU A 213 -7.22 8.57 -8.45
CA LEU A 213 -8.20 8.31 -7.40
C LEU A 213 -7.52 8.30 -6.02
N SER A 214 -6.35 7.67 -5.91
CA SER A 214 -5.57 7.63 -4.68
C SER A 214 -5.08 9.02 -4.24
N ASP A 215 -4.60 9.85 -5.17
CA ASP A 215 -4.18 11.24 -4.91
C ASP A 215 -5.32 12.09 -4.32
N ARG A 216 -6.56 11.79 -4.72
CA ARG A 216 -7.79 12.43 -4.22
C ARG A 216 -8.40 11.71 -3.02
N ASN A 217 -7.73 10.69 -2.47
CA ASN A 217 -8.26 9.82 -1.41
C ASN A 217 -9.64 9.23 -1.72
N PHE A 218 -9.93 8.98 -3.00
CA PHE A 218 -11.21 8.48 -3.51
C PHE A 218 -12.41 9.37 -3.16
N HIS A 219 -12.18 10.66 -2.85
CA HIS A 219 -13.21 11.62 -2.47
C HIS A 219 -13.29 12.78 -3.47
N PHE A 220 -14.51 13.08 -3.93
CA PHE A 220 -14.79 14.13 -4.90
C PHE A 220 -15.83 15.10 -4.34
N GLY A 221 -15.38 16.05 -3.53
CA GLY A 221 -16.24 17.07 -2.91
C GLY A 221 -17.04 17.88 -3.94
N GLU A 222 -16.47 18.07 -5.12
CA GLU A 222 -17.11 18.74 -6.26
C GLU A 222 -18.41 18.03 -6.70
N ILE A 223 -18.48 16.71 -6.56
CA ILE A 223 -19.66 15.89 -6.88
C ILE A 223 -20.57 15.75 -5.65
N GLU A 224 -20.00 15.64 -4.45
CA GLU A 224 -20.75 15.53 -3.19
C GLU A 224 -21.63 16.75 -2.90
N ASP A 225 -21.09 17.95 -3.15
CA ASP A 225 -21.73 19.22 -2.83
C ASP A 225 -22.57 19.77 -4.00
N ALA A 226 -22.58 19.09 -5.15
CA ALA A 226 -23.31 19.51 -6.33
C ALA A 226 -24.83 19.31 -6.17
N ALA A 227 -25.61 20.26 -6.68
CA ALA A 227 -27.06 20.12 -6.75
C ALA A 227 -27.51 18.99 -7.70
N ASP A 228 -26.74 18.76 -8.77
CA ASP A 228 -26.86 17.60 -9.66
C ASP A 228 -25.48 16.91 -9.76
N PRO A 229 -25.27 15.84 -8.98
CA PRO A 229 -24.01 15.09 -9.00
C PRO A 229 -23.63 14.56 -10.38
N MET A 230 -24.61 14.18 -11.22
CA MET A 230 -24.34 13.64 -12.55
C MET A 230 -23.85 14.72 -13.51
N ALA A 231 -24.44 15.92 -13.44
CA ALA A 231 -24.00 17.06 -14.23
C ALA A 231 -22.58 17.54 -13.86
N ALA A 232 -22.18 17.37 -12.59
CA ALA A 232 -20.85 17.76 -12.11
C ALA A 232 -19.72 16.89 -12.67
N VAL A 233 -19.99 15.64 -13.08
CA VAL A 233 -18.98 14.68 -13.56
C VAL A 233 -18.14 15.25 -14.70
N ALA A 234 -18.79 15.84 -15.72
CA ALA A 234 -18.09 16.34 -16.90
C ALA A 234 -17.05 17.42 -16.55
N ALA A 235 -17.41 18.34 -15.63
CA ALA A 235 -16.52 19.40 -15.17
C ALA A 235 -15.33 18.84 -14.36
N VAL A 236 -15.55 17.82 -13.54
CA VAL A 236 -14.48 17.17 -12.77
C VAL A 236 -13.52 16.41 -13.68
N VAL A 237 -14.03 15.68 -14.68
CA VAL A 237 -13.19 14.99 -15.68
C VAL A 237 -12.36 16.00 -16.47
N GLU A 238 -12.96 17.12 -16.89
CA GLU A 238 -12.25 18.18 -17.61
C GLU A 238 -11.16 18.83 -16.75
N GLY A 239 -11.44 19.10 -15.47
CA GLY A 239 -10.45 19.63 -14.52
C GLY A 239 -9.29 18.68 -14.20
N LEU A 240 -9.41 17.40 -14.54
CA LEU A 240 -8.37 16.37 -14.38
C LEU A 240 -7.74 15.94 -15.71
N ALA A 241 -8.15 16.54 -16.83
CA ALA A 241 -7.70 16.15 -18.17
C ALA A 241 -6.17 16.23 -18.33
N ASP A 242 -5.53 17.24 -17.74
CA ASP A 242 -4.07 17.44 -17.82
C ASP A 242 -3.26 16.33 -17.15
N LYS A 243 -3.89 15.52 -16.28
CA LYS A 243 -3.24 14.40 -15.59
C LYS A 243 -3.53 13.04 -16.24
N LEU A 244 -4.30 13.01 -17.33
CA LEU A 244 -4.65 11.79 -18.05
C LEU A 244 -3.74 11.66 -19.27
N ASP A 245 -3.15 10.48 -19.45
CA ASP A 245 -2.22 10.17 -20.54
C ASP A 245 -2.90 9.70 -21.84
N SER A 246 -4.20 9.36 -21.77
CA SER A 246 -4.92 8.68 -22.84
C SER A 246 -6.44 8.87 -22.76
N ASP A 247 -7.12 8.78 -23.91
CA ASP A 247 -8.59 8.76 -23.98
C ASP A 247 -9.19 7.54 -23.27
N ALA A 248 -8.45 6.43 -23.22
CA ALA A 248 -8.85 5.24 -22.47
C ALA A 248 -8.92 5.53 -20.96
N ALA A 249 -7.90 6.21 -20.41
CA ALA A 249 -7.88 6.61 -19.00
C ALA A 249 -9.02 7.58 -18.71
N ARG A 250 -9.28 8.54 -19.62
CA ARG A 250 -10.41 9.46 -19.51
C ARG A 250 -11.74 8.74 -19.41
N ARG A 251 -11.99 7.75 -20.28
CA ARG A 251 -13.25 6.99 -20.26
C ARG A 251 -13.41 6.15 -18.99
N ILE A 252 -12.33 5.52 -18.51
CA ILE A 252 -12.35 4.76 -17.25
C ILE A 252 -12.66 5.67 -16.07
N LEU A 253 -12.03 6.85 -16.00
CA LEU A 253 -12.30 7.84 -14.96
C LEU A 253 -13.76 8.31 -15.02
N GLU A 254 -14.26 8.63 -16.22
CA GLU A 254 -15.64 9.06 -16.41
C GLU A 254 -16.64 7.98 -15.96
N GLU A 255 -16.45 6.72 -16.34
CA GLU A 255 -17.29 5.59 -15.91
C GLU A 255 -17.28 5.44 -14.37
N TYR A 256 -16.11 5.61 -13.73
CA TYR A 256 -16.00 5.60 -12.27
C TYR A 256 -16.75 6.78 -11.63
N LEU A 257 -16.56 8.01 -12.12
CA LEU A 257 -17.20 9.20 -11.56
C LEU A 257 -18.71 9.24 -11.80
N GLN A 258 -19.20 8.67 -12.91
CA GLN A 258 -20.64 8.46 -13.12
C GLN A 258 -21.23 7.47 -12.10
N ALA A 259 -20.50 6.39 -11.78
CA ALA A 259 -20.92 5.46 -10.73
C ALA A 259 -20.90 6.15 -9.36
N TYR A 260 -19.85 6.92 -9.07
CA TYR A 260 -19.75 7.74 -7.85
C TYR A 260 -20.93 8.70 -7.71
N ALA A 261 -21.26 9.45 -8.76
CA ALA A 261 -22.38 10.40 -8.77
C ALA A 261 -23.74 9.70 -8.50
N LYS A 262 -23.97 8.51 -9.10
CA LYS A 262 -25.16 7.69 -8.81
C LYS A 262 -25.21 7.27 -7.35
N ASP A 263 -24.08 6.87 -6.79
CA ASP A 263 -23.98 6.48 -5.39
C ASP A 263 -24.27 7.68 -4.46
N VAL A 264 -23.77 8.88 -4.78
CA VAL A 264 -24.07 10.13 -4.05
C VAL A 264 -25.57 10.44 -4.08
N SER A 265 -26.21 10.34 -5.26
CA SER A 265 -27.66 10.59 -5.37
C SER A 265 -28.49 9.53 -4.63
N ALA A 266 -28.05 8.27 -4.61
CA ALA A 266 -28.77 7.19 -3.95
C ALA A 266 -28.57 7.18 -2.43
N LEU A 267 -27.39 7.60 -1.96
CA LEU A 267 -27.06 7.69 -0.54
C LEU A 267 -26.23 8.97 -0.27
N PRO A 268 -26.91 10.10 -0.05
CA PRO A 268 -26.28 11.38 0.23
C PRO A 268 -25.39 11.34 1.48
N ARG A 269 -24.28 12.09 1.46
CA ARG A 269 -23.33 12.16 2.58
C ARG A 269 -23.99 12.56 3.89
N TYR A 270 -24.93 13.51 3.86
CA TYR A 270 -25.64 13.95 5.06
C TYR A 270 -26.41 12.81 5.76
N ASP A 271 -27.19 12.04 5.00
CA ASP A 271 -28.00 10.95 5.54
C ASP A 271 -27.11 9.81 6.06
N LEU A 272 -26.04 9.50 5.31
CA LEU A 272 -25.05 8.50 5.72
C LEU A 272 -24.32 8.93 6.99
N HIS A 273 -23.84 10.17 7.07
CA HIS A 273 -23.13 10.69 8.23
C HIS A 273 -24.02 10.70 9.49
N ALA A 274 -25.30 11.06 9.34
CA ALA A 274 -26.28 10.97 10.43
C ALA A 274 -26.49 9.53 10.90
N ALA A 275 -26.54 8.56 9.98
CA ALA A 275 -26.66 7.15 10.31
C ALA A 275 -25.40 6.60 11.00
N ILE A 276 -24.20 6.98 10.52
CA ILE A 276 -22.91 6.61 11.14
C ILE A 276 -22.81 7.19 12.55
N SER A 277 -23.23 8.43 12.75
CA SER A 277 -23.24 9.06 14.08
C SER A 277 -24.13 8.30 15.08
N ALA A 278 -25.21 7.67 14.60
CA ALA A 278 -26.15 6.94 15.46
C ALA A 278 -25.77 5.46 15.67
N LEU A 279 -25.19 4.80 14.67
CA LEU A 279 -25.00 3.33 14.64
C LEU A 279 -23.53 2.90 14.59
N GLY A 280 -22.61 3.85 14.45
CA GLY A 280 -21.22 3.58 14.10
C GLY A 280 -21.08 3.01 12.68
N ILE A 281 -19.89 2.46 12.39
CA ILE A 281 -19.54 1.90 11.08
C ILE A 281 -19.91 0.42 11.08
N SER A 282 -21.21 0.16 11.03
CA SER A 282 -21.79 -1.18 10.96
C SER A 282 -22.56 -1.32 9.65
N PRO A 283 -21.94 -1.76 8.55
CA PRO A 283 -22.55 -1.70 7.21
C PRO A 283 -23.91 -2.40 7.07
N ASP A 284 -24.14 -3.49 7.80
CA ASP A 284 -25.42 -4.20 7.82
C ASP A 284 -26.52 -3.40 8.54
N ALA A 285 -26.17 -2.69 9.61
CA ALA A 285 -27.09 -1.82 10.34
C ALA A 285 -27.39 -0.55 9.53
N LEU A 286 -26.37 0.03 8.89
CA LEU A 286 -26.51 1.18 7.99
C LEU A 286 -27.40 0.84 6.79
N ALA A 287 -27.12 -0.28 6.11
CA ALA A 287 -27.92 -0.76 4.97
C ALA A 287 -29.39 -0.93 5.34
N ARG A 288 -29.69 -1.55 6.49
CA ARG A 288 -31.07 -1.70 7.00
C ARG A 288 -31.72 -0.37 7.36
N ARG A 289 -30.99 0.53 8.04
CA ARG A 289 -31.52 1.83 8.49
C ARG A 289 -31.88 2.75 7.32
N LEU A 290 -31.05 2.73 6.28
CA LEU A 290 -31.16 3.58 5.09
C LEU A 290 -31.93 2.89 3.95
N ASN A 291 -32.30 1.62 4.12
CA ASN A 291 -33.02 0.80 3.14
C ASN A 291 -32.30 0.72 1.77
N VAL A 292 -31.00 0.43 1.82
CA VAL A 292 -30.11 0.33 0.65
C VAL A 292 -29.31 -0.98 0.67
N GLY A 293 -28.73 -1.36 -0.47
CA GLY A 293 -27.87 -2.55 -0.57
C GLY A 293 -26.49 -2.37 0.06
N LEU A 294 -25.90 -3.46 0.57
CA LEU A 294 -24.54 -3.48 1.13
C LEU A 294 -23.47 -2.94 0.16
N PRO A 295 -23.46 -3.29 -1.14
CA PRO A 295 -22.48 -2.75 -2.09
C PRO A 295 -22.46 -1.22 -2.16
N LEU A 296 -23.65 -0.58 -2.13
CA LEU A 296 -23.74 0.89 -2.10
C LEU A 296 -23.15 1.45 -0.81
N VAL A 297 -23.47 0.86 0.35
CA VAL A 297 -22.90 1.29 1.64
C VAL A 297 -21.37 1.15 1.63
N PHE A 298 -20.84 0.05 1.09
CA PHE A 298 -19.39 -0.17 1.02
C PHE A 298 -18.70 0.90 0.17
N ARG A 299 -19.23 1.20 -1.03
CA ARG A 299 -18.70 2.25 -1.90
C ARG A 299 -18.75 3.62 -1.25
N ARG A 300 -19.88 3.96 -0.60
CA ARG A 300 -20.04 5.25 0.07
C ARG A 300 -19.13 5.41 1.28
N LEU A 301 -18.97 4.38 2.12
CA LEU A 301 -18.01 4.42 3.22
C LEU A 301 -16.58 4.60 2.71
N ALA A 302 -16.21 3.93 1.62
CA ALA A 302 -14.88 4.05 1.02
C ALA A 302 -14.64 5.41 0.36
N SER A 303 -15.68 6.12 -0.09
CA SER A 303 -15.56 7.48 -0.65
C SER A 303 -15.57 8.60 0.39
N LEU A 304 -15.92 8.31 1.65
CA LEU A 304 -15.90 9.32 2.70
C LEU A 304 -14.47 9.59 3.19
N PRO A 305 -14.16 10.84 3.56
CA PRO A 305 -12.88 11.20 4.15
C PRO A 305 -12.59 10.45 5.46
N ASP A 306 -11.33 10.10 5.68
CA ASP A 306 -10.89 9.33 6.86
C ASP A 306 -11.17 10.05 8.20
N ASN A 307 -11.30 11.37 8.21
CA ASN A 307 -11.68 12.10 9.43
C ASN A 307 -13.16 11.91 9.83
N GLU A 308 -14.00 11.36 8.94
CA GLU A 308 -15.41 11.05 9.24
C GLU A 308 -15.61 9.57 9.58
N VAL A 309 -14.89 8.67 8.91
CA VAL A 309 -15.10 7.22 9.01
C VAL A 309 -13.88 6.43 9.48
N GLY A 310 -12.75 7.09 9.73
CA GLY A 310 -11.48 6.41 9.95
C GLY A 310 -10.96 5.72 8.67
N PRO A 311 -9.90 4.91 8.78
CA PRO A 311 -9.33 4.24 7.62
C PRO A 311 -10.29 3.14 7.11
N VAL A 312 -10.58 3.20 5.80
CA VAL A 312 -11.46 2.26 5.11
C VAL A 312 -10.79 1.81 3.83
N GLY A 313 -10.59 0.49 3.69
CA GLY A 313 -10.17 -0.13 2.45
C GLY A 313 -11.35 -0.65 1.65
N LEU A 314 -11.22 -0.70 0.33
CA LEU A 314 -12.24 -1.24 -0.56
C LEU A 314 -11.61 -1.93 -1.77
N ILE A 315 -11.95 -3.20 -1.94
CA ILE A 315 -11.60 -3.97 -3.13
C ILE A 315 -12.87 -4.24 -3.94
N VAL A 316 -12.80 -4.02 -5.24
CA VAL A 316 -13.87 -4.35 -6.19
C VAL A 316 -13.32 -5.28 -7.25
N CYS A 317 -14.07 -6.32 -7.62
CA CYS A 317 -13.69 -7.22 -8.70
C CYS A 317 -14.89 -7.61 -9.58
N ASP A 318 -14.59 -8.05 -10.80
CA ASP A 318 -15.56 -8.62 -11.73
C ASP A 318 -15.70 -10.15 -11.58
N ASN A 319 -16.56 -10.74 -12.41
CA ASN A 319 -16.77 -12.19 -12.48
C ASN A 319 -15.52 -13.00 -12.88
N ALA A 320 -14.54 -12.39 -13.55
CA ALA A 320 -13.28 -13.05 -13.89
C ALA A 320 -12.30 -13.05 -12.69
N GLY A 321 -12.62 -12.31 -11.63
CA GLY A 321 -11.74 -12.09 -10.49
C GLY A 321 -10.71 -10.99 -10.73
N SER A 322 -10.86 -10.20 -11.79
CA SER A 322 -10.02 -9.03 -12.06
C SER A 322 -10.36 -7.92 -11.08
N LEU A 323 -9.34 -7.35 -10.43
CA LEU A 323 -9.53 -6.25 -9.50
C LEU A 323 -9.77 -4.95 -10.29
N LEU A 324 -10.93 -4.33 -10.09
CA LEU A 324 -11.34 -3.09 -10.76
C LEU A 324 -11.00 -1.84 -9.95
N LEU A 325 -11.01 -1.96 -8.62
CA LEU A 325 -10.71 -0.86 -7.69
C LEU A 325 -9.99 -1.41 -6.46
N ARG A 326 -9.01 -0.66 -5.96
CA ARG A 326 -8.13 -1.05 -4.85
C ARG A 326 -7.88 0.11 -3.89
N LYS A 327 -8.85 0.52 -3.08
CA LYS A 327 -8.54 1.46 -1.98
C LYS A 327 -7.82 0.68 -0.88
N GLU A 328 -6.52 0.95 -0.72
CA GLU A 328 -5.67 0.26 0.25
C GLU A 328 -5.99 0.68 1.69
N ILE A 329 -5.63 -0.19 2.62
CA ILE A 329 -5.68 0.07 4.06
C ILE A 329 -4.43 -0.54 4.69
N GLU A 330 -3.93 0.10 5.74
CA GLU A 330 -2.79 -0.39 6.50
C GLU A 330 -3.00 -1.86 6.95
N GLY A 331 -1.96 -2.68 6.81
CA GLY A 331 -2.03 -4.11 7.12
C GLY A 331 -2.59 -5.01 6.02
N PHE A 332 -3.02 -4.48 4.86
CA PHE A 332 -3.49 -5.29 3.73
C PHE A 332 -2.94 -4.82 2.39
N GLY A 333 -1.98 -5.58 1.87
CA GLY A 333 -1.41 -5.40 0.54
C GLY A 333 -2.30 -5.99 -0.56
N THR A 334 -2.41 -5.26 -1.67
CA THR A 334 -3.11 -5.71 -2.87
C THR A 334 -2.11 -6.00 -3.99
N PRO A 335 -2.29 -7.07 -4.78
CA PRO A 335 -1.42 -7.29 -5.93
C PRO A 335 -1.74 -6.24 -7.01
N ARG A 336 -0.70 -5.60 -7.56
CA ARG A 336 -0.84 -4.63 -8.66
C ARG A 336 -1.26 -5.30 -9.96
N VAL A 337 -0.87 -6.55 -10.15
CA VAL A 337 -1.21 -7.39 -11.31
C VAL A 337 -2.13 -8.54 -10.84
N ALA A 338 -2.70 -9.30 -11.78
CA ALA A 338 -3.54 -10.46 -11.50
C ALA A 338 -2.89 -11.48 -10.53
N GLY A 339 -3.71 -12.31 -9.88
CA GLY A 339 -3.22 -13.41 -9.05
C GLY A 339 -3.48 -13.29 -7.54
N ALA A 340 -4.45 -12.46 -7.12
CA ALA A 340 -4.89 -12.34 -5.74
C ALA A 340 -5.24 -13.70 -5.11
N CYS A 341 -5.05 -13.82 -3.80
CA CYS A 341 -5.34 -15.05 -3.06
C CYS A 341 -6.80 -15.48 -3.23
N ALA A 342 -7.02 -16.70 -3.73
CA ALA A 342 -8.36 -17.25 -3.98
C ALA A 342 -9.20 -17.42 -2.69
N LEU A 343 -8.59 -17.33 -1.51
CA LEU A 343 -9.27 -17.40 -0.23
C LEU A 343 -9.90 -16.06 0.20
N TRP A 344 -9.67 -14.96 -0.51
CA TRP A 344 -10.30 -13.68 -0.19
C TRP A 344 -11.84 -13.80 -0.23
N PRO A 345 -12.56 -13.25 0.78
CA PRO A 345 -14.02 -13.33 0.85
C PRO A 345 -14.75 -12.84 -0.41
N ILE A 346 -14.18 -11.83 -1.09
CA ILE A 346 -14.73 -11.25 -2.32
C ILE A 346 -15.01 -12.30 -3.41
N PHE A 347 -14.14 -13.29 -3.56
CA PHE A 347 -14.32 -14.35 -4.57
C PHE A 347 -15.32 -15.41 -4.13
N GLN A 348 -15.56 -15.53 -2.83
CA GLN A 348 -16.52 -16.49 -2.29
C GLN A 348 -17.96 -16.00 -2.46
N VAL A 349 -18.21 -14.70 -2.20
CA VAL A 349 -19.54 -14.08 -2.35
C VAL A 349 -20.00 -14.01 -3.80
N LEU A 350 -19.07 -13.91 -4.76
CA LEU A 350 -19.39 -13.97 -6.19
C LEU A 350 -20.03 -15.30 -6.61
N ARG A 351 -19.70 -16.40 -5.93
CA ARG A 351 -20.29 -17.72 -6.19
C ARG A 351 -21.68 -17.90 -5.61
N HIS A 352 -22.03 -17.09 -4.60
CA HIS A 352 -23.33 -17.14 -3.92
C HIS A 352 -23.87 -15.72 -3.73
N PRO A 353 -24.29 -15.04 -4.82
CA PRO A 353 -24.87 -13.70 -4.70
C PRO A 353 -26.05 -13.67 -3.72
N GLY A 354 -26.15 -12.60 -2.94
CA GLY A 354 -27.15 -12.47 -1.86
C GLY A 354 -26.74 -13.08 -0.52
N SER A 355 -25.59 -13.77 -0.43
CA SER A 355 -25.02 -14.27 0.83
C SER A 355 -23.77 -13.48 1.21
N PRO A 356 -23.89 -12.33 1.90
CA PRO A 356 -22.74 -11.55 2.32
C PRO A 356 -21.90 -12.32 3.36
N MET A 357 -20.61 -12.02 3.42
CA MET A 357 -19.67 -12.64 4.34
C MET A 357 -19.00 -11.59 5.23
N CYS A 358 -18.79 -11.92 6.49
CA CYS A 358 -18.00 -11.12 7.42
C CYS A 358 -16.98 -12.02 8.11
N VAL A 359 -15.70 -11.67 8.05
CA VAL A 359 -14.60 -12.47 8.60
C VAL A 359 -13.51 -11.56 9.16
N HIS A 360 -12.80 -12.01 10.19
CA HIS A 360 -11.52 -11.44 10.58
C HIS A 360 -10.46 -11.96 9.61
N LEU A 361 -9.78 -11.07 8.93
CA LEU A 361 -8.78 -11.40 7.92
C LEU A 361 -7.40 -11.07 8.47
N ARG A 362 -6.49 -12.04 8.37
CA ARG A 362 -5.06 -11.83 8.60
C ARG A 362 -4.29 -12.14 7.33
N GLN A 363 -3.50 -11.18 6.86
CA GLN A 363 -2.65 -11.38 5.70
C GLN A 363 -1.26 -11.88 6.15
N THR A 364 -0.93 -13.10 5.77
CA THR A 364 0.35 -13.74 6.13
C THR A 364 1.53 -13.04 5.46
N GLY A 365 2.61 -12.79 6.23
CA GLY A 365 3.86 -12.18 5.73
C GLY A 365 3.98 -10.66 5.92
N ARG A 366 3.00 -9.99 6.52
CA ARG A 366 3.07 -8.59 6.96
C ARG A 366 2.50 -8.48 8.37
N ASP A 367 3.20 -7.81 9.30
CA ASP A 367 2.84 -7.26 10.64
C ASP A 367 1.73 -7.92 11.50
N ASN A 368 1.22 -9.09 11.13
CA ASN A 368 0.06 -9.76 11.69
C ASN A 368 -1.17 -8.86 11.97
N VAL A 369 -1.30 -7.73 11.25
CA VAL A 369 -2.44 -6.81 11.42
C VAL A 369 -3.72 -7.56 11.03
N ARG A 370 -4.70 -7.49 11.93
CA ARG A 370 -6.02 -8.07 11.71
C ARG A 370 -6.98 -6.99 11.26
N LEU A 371 -7.74 -7.32 10.23
CA LEU A 371 -8.77 -6.46 9.68
C LEU A 371 -10.11 -7.19 9.72
N LEU A 372 -11.20 -6.43 9.80
CA LEU A 372 -12.53 -6.94 9.53
C LEU A 372 -12.81 -6.81 8.04
N ALA A 373 -12.99 -7.94 7.36
CA ALA A 373 -13.35 -8.00 5.94
C ALA A 373 -14.84 -8.33 5.79
N MET A 374 -15.58 -7.42 5.16
CA MET A 374 -17.00 -7.60 4.86
C MET A 374 -17.18 -7.63 3.34
N ALA A 375 -17.70 -8.73 2.81
CA ALA A 375 -17.86 -8.94 1.38
C ALA A 375 -19.33 -9.12 0.98
N ALA A 376 -19.68 -8.58 -0.18
CA ALA A 376 -20.99 -8.72 -0.80
C ALA A 376 -20.85 -8.71 -2.32
N ALA A 377 -21.81 -9.30 -3.03
CA ALA A 377 -21.88 -9.24 -4.49
C ALA A 377 -23.14 -8.49 -4.94
N GLU A 378 -23.05 -7.80 -6.05
CA GLU A 378 -24.17 -7.10 -6.69
C GLU A 378 -24.32 -7.57 -8.15
N GLU A 379 -25.57 -7.64 -8.61
CA GLU A 379 -25.88 -7.86 -10.01
C GLU A 379 -25.84 -6.50 -10.73
N VAL A 380 -24.94 -6.37 -11.70
CA VAL A 380 -24.78 -5.17 -12.52
C VAL A 380 -25.74 -5.19 -13.70
N THR A 381 -25.86 -6.36 -14.34
CA THR A 381 -26.83 -6.59 -15.43
C THR A 381 -27.55 -7.90 -15.21
N PRO A 382 -28.90 -7.92 -15.38
CA PRO A 382 -29.67 -9.14 -15.22
C PRO A 382 -29.32 -10.16 -16.31
N PRO A 383 -29.45 -11.46 -16.00
CA PRO A 383 -29.24 -12.50 -17.00
C PRO A 383 -30.38 -12.49 -18.02
N THR A 384 -30.03 -12.82 -19.26
CA THR A 384 -30.99 -13.16 -20.31
C THR A 384 -30.61 -14.51 -20.91
N PHE A 385 -31.44 -15.07 -21.80
CA PHE A 385 -31.06 -16.26 -22.55
C PHE A 385 -29.88 -16.04 -23.50
N GLU A 386 -29.55 -14.78 -23.78
CA GLU A 386 -28.47 -14.40 -24.70
C GLU A 386 -27.18 -14.06 -23.96
N HIS A 387 -27.27 -13.55 -22.73
CA HIS A 387 -26.12 -13.07 -21.97
C HIS A 387 -26.23 -13.45 -20.48
N PRO A 388 -25.15 -13.93 -19.84
CA PRO A 388 -25.15 -14.22 -18.41
C PRO A 388 -25.27 -12.95 -17.58
N ALA A 389 -25.66 -13.10 -16.30
CA ALA A 389 -25.63 -12.01 -15.34
C ALA A 389 -24.19 -11.52 -15.14
N LEU A 390 -23.98 -10.21 -15.18
CA LEU A 390 -22.70 -9.62 -14.78
C LEU A 390 -22.78 -9.29 -13.30
N MET A 391 -21.85 -9.85 -12.51
CA MET A 391 -21.75 -9.56 -11.09
C MET A 391 -20.48 -8.78 -10.80
N LYS A 392 -20.55 -7.97 -9.75
CA LYS A 392 -19.39 -7.36 -9.11
C LYS A 392 -19.30 -7.80 -7.67
N GLY A 393 -18.10 -8.17 -7.26
CA GLY A 393 -17.77 -8.44 -5.87
C GLY A 393 -17.22 -7.18 -5.22
N TYR A 394 -17.61 -6.93 -3.99
CA TYR A 394 -17.15 -5.82 -3.17
C TYR A 394 -16.65 -6.39 -1.84
N MET A 395 -15.50 -5.93 -1.38
CA MET A 395 -14.95 -6.27 -0.08
C MET A 395 -14.46 -5.01 0.63
N LEU A 396 -15.20 -4.62 1.65
CA LEU A 396 -14.86 -3.54 2.56
C LEU A 396 -13.89 -4.07 3.62
N LEU A 397 -12.85 -3.30 3.90
CA LEU A 397 -11.85 -3.61 4.91
C LEU A 397 -11.85 -2.50 5.96
N LEU A 398 -11.96 -2.89 7.22
CA LEU A 398 -11.96 -1.98 8.37
C LEU A 398 -10.93 -2.46 9.40
N PRO A 399 -10.35 -1.56 10.21
CA PRO A 399 -9.57 -1.98 11.36
C PRO A 399 -10.40 -2.87 12.29
N GLU A 400 -9.77 -3.89 12.87
CA GLU A 400 -10.45 -4.74 13.85
C GLU A 400 -10.88 -3.92 15.08
N ARG A 401 -12.12 -4.11 15.52
CA ARG A 401 -12.69 -3.43 16.71
C ARG A 401 -13.24 -4.39 17.75
N ASP A 402 -13.79 -5.53 17.31
CA ASP A 402 -14.46 -6.51 18.18
C ASP A 402 -13.87 -7.91 17.98
N GLU A 403 -13.01 -8.37 18.91
CA GLU A 403 -12.45 -9.72 18.86
C GLU A 403 -13.52 -10.78 19.15
N GLY A 404 -13.77 -11.69 18.20
CA GLY A 404 -14.46 -12.97 18.45
C GLY A 404 -15.91 -13.10 17.97
N GLN A 405 -16.46 -12.10 17.27
CA GLN A 405 -17.81 -12.22 16.69
C GLN A 405 -17.83 -13.04 15.40
N TRP A 406 -16.76 -12.95 14.59
CA TRP A 406 -16.70 -13.54 13.26
C TRP A 406 -15.58 -14.58 13.16
N PRO A 407 -15.63 -15.51 12.19
CA PRO A 407 -14.54 -16.46 11.99
C PRO A 407 -13.28 -15.73 11.49
N SER A 408 -12.11 -16.26 11.87
CA SER A 408 -10.82 -15.75 11.41
C SER A 408 -10.28 -16.60 10.26
N ILE A 409 -9.77 -15.93 9.21
CA ILE A 409 -9.15 -16.57 8.05
C ILE A 409 -7.77 -15.98 7.76
N ASP A 410 -6.82 -16.87 7.47
CA ASP A 410 -5.49 -16.50 7.01
C ASP A 410 -5.44 -16.52 5.48
N VAL A 411 -5.04 -15.40 4.89
CA VAL A 411 -4.89 -15.23 3.45
C VAL A 411 -3.49 -14.75 3.09
N GLY A 412 -3.14 -14.82 1.80
CA GLY A 412 -1.93 -14.19 1.27
C GLY A 412 -2.27 -12.98 0.40
N ILE A 413 -1.24 -12.30 -0.12
CA ILE A 413 -1.36 -11.32 -1.21
C ILE A 413 -1.57 -12.08 -2.53
N SER A 414 -0.60 -12.91 -2.91
CA SER A 414 -0.63 -13.84 -4.04
C SER A 414 0.00 -15.18 -3.63
N CYS A 415 -0.12 -16.23 -4.45
CA CYS A 415 0.45 -17.55 -4.12
C CYS A 415 1.98 -17.52 -4.08
N ARG A 416 2.62 -16.86 -5.05
CA ARG A 416 4.08 -16.77 -5.18
C ARG A 416 4.80 -16.23 -3.94
N VAL A 417 4.25 -15.22 -3.28
CA VAL A 417 4.89 -14.56 -2.11
C VAL A 417 4.24 -14.92 -0.78
N CYS A 418 3.34 -15.91 -0.76
CA CYS A 418 2.65 -16.31 0.46
C CYS A 418 3.52 -17.31 1.24
N PRO A 419 3.90 -17.02 2.51
CA PRO A 419 4.77 -17.90 3.31
C PRO A 419 4.06 -19.15 3.84
N ARG A 420 2.74 -19.27 3.63
CA ARG A 420 1.94 -20.42 4.12
C ARG A 420 2.28 -21.71 3.38
N LYS A 421 2.96 -22.65 4.04
CA LYS A 421 3.42 -23.92 3.44
C LYS A 421 2.26 -24.83 3.00
N ASP A 422 1.33 -25.15 3.92
CA ASP A 422 0.25 -26.10 3.68
C ASP A 422 -1.07 -25.39 3.30
N CYS A 423 -1.10 -24.80 2.10
CA CYS A 423 -2.29 -24.13 1.56
C CYS A 423 -2.91 -24.93 0.42
N ALA A 424 -4.10 -25.51 0.64
CA ALA A 424 -4.83 -26.25 -0.39
C ALA A 424 -5.28 -25.37 -1.59
N ALA A 425 -5.37 -24.06 -1.40
CA ALA A 425 -5.72 -23.10 -2.45
C ALA A 425 -4.50 -22.58 -3.24
N ARG A 426 -3.31 -23.11 -2.99
CA ARG A 426 -2.06 -22.68 -3.63
C ARG A 426 -2.06 -23.05 -5.12
N ARG A 427 -1.96 -22.04 -5.99
CA ARG A 427 -1.88 -22.21 -7.45
C ARG A 427 -0.46 -22.43 -7.96
N GLU A 428 0.53 -21.88 -7.27
CA GLU A 428 1.95 -21.96 -7.66
C GLU A 428 2.86 -22.03 -6.42
N PRO A 429 4.09 -22.54 -6.56
CA PRO A 429 5.07 -22.59 -5.47
C PRO A 429 5.40 -21.21 -4.88
N SER A 430 5.65 -21.17 -3.57
CA SER A 430 6.16 -19.96 -2.89
C SER A 430 7.64 -19.76 -3.25
N ILE A 431 8.06 -18.50 -3.39
CA ILE A 431 9.48 -18.10 -3.43
C ILE A 431 10.01 -17.64 -2.05
N MET A 432 9.10 -17.42 -1.09
CA MET A 432 9.38 -17.13 0.32
C MET A 432 9.62 -18.39 1.13
#